data_AF-A0AB33IX10-F1
#
_entry.id   AF-A0AB33IX10-F1
#
_cell.length_a   1.000
_cell.length_b   1.000
_cell.length_c   1.000
_cell.angle_alpha   90.00
_cell.angle_beta   90.00
_cell.angle_gamma   90.00
#
_symmetry.space_group_name_H-M   'P 1'
#
loop_
_entity.id
_entity.type
_entity.pdbx_description
1 polymer ?
#
loop_
_entity_poly.entity_id
_entity_poly.type
_entity_poly.pdbx_seq_one_letter_code
_entity_poly.pdbx_strand_id
1 'polypeptide(L)'
;MSYSEARQQALFLTDKMAYELNLSDDQYEAAYEINLDYLLSSGSNLYGSYWRRRNADLQYVLSRTQYSIYSAADYFLRPIYFVDNMLNFRIYQRYPDYHKFYRVRPYGYSSYRGGHNRISRYYADRRWSHREMRHIEKMRRHQEMRYRDRERRDMRRFREFEHRDRGHHHGHFAPGRDYDHRSWRER
;
A
#
# COMPACT_ATOMS: atom_id res chain seq x y z
N MET A 1 14.48 12.50 4.45
CA MET A 1 13.32 11.71 3.98
C MET A 1 12.61 11.12 5.19
N SER A 2 11.30 11.30 5.28
CA SER A 2 10.46 10.72 6.33
C SER A 2 10.10 9.25 6.05
N TYR A 3 9.60 8.54 7.06
CA TYR A 3 9.13 7.16 6.89
C TYR A 3 7.97 7.06 5.88
N SER A 4 7.00 7.97 5.91
CA SER A 4 5.84 7.90 5.00
C SER A 4 6.25 8.10 3.55
N GLU A 5 7.17 9.04 3.29
CA GLU A 5 7.75 9.25 1.96
C GLU A 5 8.53 8.00 1.52
N ALA A 6 9.47 7.51 2.35
CA ALA A 6 10.24 6.31 2.04
C ALA A 6 9.32 5.12 1.74
N ARG A 7 8.24 4.95 2.49
CA ARG A 7 7.24 3.90 2.28
C ARG A 7 6.54 4.01 0.92
N GLN A 8 6.11 5.21 0.53
CA GLN A 8 5.45 5.43 -0.75
C GLN A 8 6.42 5.25 -1.93
N GLN A 9 7.64 5.76 -1.78
CA GLN A 9 8.69 5.64 -2.78
C GLN A 9 9.14 4.19 -2.98
N ALA A 10 9.31 3.43 -1.89
CA ALA A 10 9.60 2.01 -1.94
C ALA A 10 8.47 1.24 -2.64
N LEU A 11 7.21 1.52 -2.32
CA LEU A 11 6.06 0.89 -2.96
C LEU A 11 6.07 1.14 -4.48
N PHE A 12 6.24 2.39 -4.92
CA PHE A 12 6.23 2.72 -6.34
C PHE A 12 7.40 2.06 -7.09
N LEU A 13 8.61 2.13 -6.52
CA LEU A 13 9.78 1.48 -7.10
C LEU A 13 9.57 -0.03 -7.26
N THR A 14 9.08 -0.68 -6.21
CA THR A 14 8.85 -2.13 -6.21
C THR A 14 7.73 -2.55 -7.14
N ASP A 15 6.65 -1.75 -7.27
CA ASP A 15 5.58 -2.02 -8.24
C ASP A 15 6.11 -2.07 -9.68
N LYS A 16 7.02 -1.17 -10.03
CA LYS A 16 7.68 -1.18 -11.35
C LYS A 16 8.64 -2.35 -11.51
N MET A 17 9.38 -2.72 -10.46
CA MET A 17 10.17 -3.95 -10.47
C MET A 17 9.27 -5.18 -10.69
N ALA A 18 8.10 -5.24 -10.05
CA ALA A 18 7.15 -6.33 -10.21
C ALA A 18 6.60 -6.45 -11.63
N TYR A 19 6.31 -5.31 -12.25
CA TYR A 19 5.85 -5.22 -13.62
C TYR A 19 6.93 -5.65 -14.62
N GLU A 20 8.14 -5.12 -14.52
CA GLU A 20 9.20 -5.35 -15.51
C GLU A 20 9.91 -6.70 -15.34
N LEU A 21 10.06 -7.17 -14.09
CA LEU A 21 10.78 -8.41 -13.77
C LEU A 21 9.85 -9.62 -13.60
N ASN A 22 8.53 -9.41 -13.76
CA ASN A 22 7.48 -10.40 -13.51
C ASN A 22 7.68 -11.11 -12.15
N LEU A 23 7.75 -10.33 -11.07
CA LEU A 23 8.01 -10.87 -9.73
C LEU A 23 6.86 -11.76 -9.26
N SER A 24 7.18 -12.84 -8.54
CA SER A 24 6.16 -13.53 -7.73
C SER A 24 5.69 -12.64 -6.57
N ASP A 25 4.57 -12.98 -5.94
CA ASP A 25 4.06 -12.23 -4.80
C ASP A 25 5.08 -12.19 -3.65
N ASP A 26 5.75 -13.30 -3.36
CA ASP A 26 6.78 -13.37 -2.33
C ASP A 26 7.99 -12.49 -2.65
N GLN A 27 8.45 -12.50 -3.92
CA GLN A 27 9.53 -11.63 -4.37
C GLN A 27 9.14 -10.16 -4.29
N TYR A 28 7.88 -9.85 -4.60
CA TYR A 28 7.34 -8.50 -4.54
C TYR A 28 7.32 -7.96 -3.10
N GLU A 29 6.85 -8.75 -2.13
CA GLU A 29 6.92 -8.41 -0.70
C GLU A 29 8.36 -8.13 -0.25
N ALA A 30 9.26 -9.06 -0.56
CA ALA A 30 10.66 -8.98 -0.16
C ALA A 30 11.37 -7.77 -0.75
N ALA A 31 11.16 -7.53 -2.05
CA ALA A 31 11.74 -6.38 -2.74
C ALA A 31 11.20 -5.06 -2.18
N TYR A 32 9.93 -5.00 -1.76
CA TYR A 32 9.37 -3.85 -1.05
C TYR A 32 10.09 -3.58 0.28
N GLU A 33 10.28 -4.61 1.12
CA GLU A 33 10.97 -4.46 2.40
C GLU A 33 12.44 -4.05 2.23
N ILE A 34 13.15 -4.68 1.28
CA ILE A 34 14.55 -4.36 0.96
C ILE A 34 14.69 -2.92 0.46
N ASN A 35 13.80 -2.50 -0.44
CA ASN A 35 13.78 -1.12 -0.92
C ASN A 35 13.50 -0.13 0.21
N LEU A 36 12.53 -0.43 1.09
CA LEU A 36 12.23 0.43 2.22
C LEU A 36 13.40 0.54 3.20
N ASP A 37 14.07 -0.57 3.53
CA ASP A 37 15.26 -0.58 4.38
C ASP A 37 16.37 0.31 3.83
N TYR A 38 16.59 0.25 2.52
CA TYR A 38 17.55 1.10 1.85
C TYR A 38 17.16 2.58 1.93
N LEU A 39 15.90 2.94 1.62
CA LEU A 39 15.45 4.34 1.67
C LEU A 39 15.49 4.93 3.09
N LEU A 40 15.27 4.11 4.12
CA LEU A 40 15.38 4.53 5.52
C LEU A 40 16.83 4.67 5.99
N SER A 41 17.78 3.99 5.33
CA SER A 41 19.17 3.90 5.78
C SER A 41 20.17 4.65 4.88
N SER A 42 19.79 5.06 3.67
CA SER A 42 20.71 5.59 2.67
C SER A 42 21.42 6.88 3.10
N GLY A 43 20.80 7.68 3.97
CA GLY A 43 21.40 8.89 4.54
C GLY A 43 22.03 9.80 3.48
N SER A 44 23.27 10.24 3.72
CA SER A 44 24.06 11.05 2.79
C SER A 44 24.84 10.23 1.75
N ASN A 45 25.12 8.94 2.00
CA ASN A 45 25.90 8.09 1.10
C ASN A 45 25.00 7.13 0.32
N LEU A 46 24.40 7.64 -0.75
CA LEU A 46 23.46 6.91 -1.60
C LEU A 46 24.04 5.63 -2.19
N TYR A 47 25.35 5.54 -2.40
CA TYR A 47 25.98 4.37 -3.04
C TYR A 47 26.97 3.65 -2.11
N GLY A 48 26.78 3.81 -0.79
CA GLY A 48 27.61 3.23 0.25
C GLY A 48 27.24 1.79 0.64
N SER A 49 27.49 1.45 1.90
CA SER A 49 27.25 0.11 2.45
C SER A 49 25.79 -0.35 2.31
N TYR A 50 24.82 0.54 2.58
CA TYR A 50 23.40 0.20 2.47
C TYR A 50 22.95 -0.06 1.03
N TRP A 51 23.54 0.63 0.05
CA TRP A 51 23.30 0.33 -1.37
C TRP A 51 23.84 -1.03 -1.77
N ARG A 52 25.09 -1.34 -1.38
CA ARG A 52 25.68 -2.66 -1.61
C ARG A 52 24.86 -3.76 -0.95
N ARG A 53 24.40 -3.53 0.28
CA ARG A 53 23.57 -4.47 1.03
C ARG A 53 22.23 -4.70 0.34
N ARG A 54 21.53 -3.64 -0.07
CA ARG A 54 20.28 -3.74 -0.84
C ARG A 54 20.44 -4.63 -2.07
N ASN A 55 21.49 -4.41 -2.85
CA ASN A 55 21.74 -5.18 -4.07
C ASN A 55 22.08 -6.64 -3.78
N ALA A 56 22.86 -6.91 -2.73
CA ALA A 56 23.14 -8.26 -2.28
C ALA A 56 21.86 -8.98 -1.81
N ASP A 57 21.02 -8.31 -1.02
CA ASP A 57 19.74 -8.87 -0.56
C ASP A 57 18.80 -9.16 -1.74
N LEU A 58 18.70 -8.26 -2.73
CA LEU A 58 17.93 -8.51 -3.96
C LEU A 58 18.49 -9.68 -4.78
N GLN A 59 19.80 -9.93 -4.76
CA GLN A 59 20.40 -11.09 -5.44
C GLN A 59 19.94 -12.43 -4.85
N TYR A 60 19.62 -12.47 -3.55
CA TYR A 60 19.06 -13.68 -2.91
C TYR A 60 17.57 -13.87 -3.22
N VAL A 61 16.84 -12.79 -3.52
CA VAL A 61 15.40 -12.82 -3.81
C VAL A 61 15.10 -13.10 -5.28
N LEU A 62 15.87 -12.50 -6.18
CA LEU A 62 15.64 -12.54 -7.62
C LEU A 62 16.30 -13.76 -8.26
N SER A 63 15.67 -14.31 -9.30
CA SER A 63 16.33 -15.30 -10.15
C SER A 63 17.51 -14.65 -10.90
N ARG A 64 18.44 -15.46 -11.43
CA ARG A 64 19.59 -14.97 -12.19
C ARG A 64 19.19 -14.04 -13.35
N THR A 65 18.14 -14.40 -14.09
CA THR A 65 17.63 -13.58 -15.20
C THR A 65 17.01 -12.27 -14.71
N GLN A 66 16.17 -12.33 -13.66
CA GLN A 66 15.57 -11.13 -13.06
C GLN A 66 16.64 -10.17 -12.53
N TYR A 67 17.66 -10.69 -11.85
CA TYR A 67 18.76 -9.89 -11.33
C TYR A 67 19.58 -9.25 -12.46
N SER A 68 19.79 -9.96 -13.57
CA SER A 68 20.44 -9.41 -14.77
C SER A 68 19.67 -8.20 -15.30
N ILE A 69 18.36 -8.31 -15.51
CA ILE A 69 17.51 -7.20 -15.99
C ILE A 69 17.52 -6.04 -14.98
N TYR A 70 17.34 -6.35 -13.69
CA TYR A 70 17.43 -5.38 -12.59
C TYR A 70 18.74 -4.57 -12.61
N SER A 71 19.88 -5.26 -12.74
CA SER A 71 21.20 -4.63 -12.72
C SER A 71 21.51 -3.79 -13.97
N ALA A 72 20.88 -4.11 -15.10
CA ALA A 72 21.01 -3.34 -16.34
C ALA A 72 20.13 -2.07 -16.33
N ALA A 73 19.12 -2.00 -15.47
CA ALA A 73 18.23 -0.87 -15.34
C ALA A 73 18.73 0.11 -14.26
N ASP A 74 19.36 1.21 -14.68
CA ASP A 74 19.90 2.22 -13.75
C ASP A 74 18.83 2.78 -12.78
N TYR A 75 17.58 2.91 -13.23
CA TYR A 75 16.48 3.38 -12.39
C TYR A 75 16.06 2.38 -11.30
N PHE A 76 16.47 1.11 -11.40
CA PHE A 76 16.32 0.13 -10.33
C PHE A 76 17.60 -0.06 -9.51
N LEU A 77 18.77 -0.13 -10.18
CA LEU A 77 20.04 -0.35 -9.52
C LEU A 77 20.48 0.86 -8.69
N ARG A 78 20.26 2.07 -9.21
CA ARG A 78 20.64 3.35 -8.59
C ARG A 78 19.41 4.26 -8.47
N PRO A 79 18.40 3.86 -7.67
CA PRO A 79 17.06 4.44 -7.77
C PRO A 79 16.99 5.91 -7.31
N ILE A 80 17.97 6.38 -6.53
CA ILE A 80 18.03 7.75 -6.00
C ILE A 80 19.34 8.41 -6.42
N TYR A 81 19.30 9.71 -6.70
CA TYR A 81 20.46 10.55 -6.94
C TYR A 81 20.26 11.95 -6.34
N PHE A 82 21.36 12.70 -6.18
CA PHE A 82 21.33 14.09 -5.74
C PHE A 82 21.45 15.04 -6.93
N VAL A 83 20.56 16.02 -7.00
CA VAL A 83 20.67 17.22 -7.83
C VAL A 83 20.10 18.38 -7.01
N ASP A 84 20.77 19.53 -7.03
CA ASP A 84 20.35 20.76 -6.35
C ASP A 84 19.99 20.57 -4.87
N ASN A 85 20.82 19.81 -4.13
CA ASN A 85 20.61 19.42 -2.74
C ASN A 85 19.29 18.67 -2.45
N MET A 86 18.62 18.17 -3.49
CA MET A 86 17.38 17.40 -3.39
C MET A 86 17.58 15.95 -3.81
N LEU A 87 16.95 15.03 -3.08
CA LEU A 87 16.88 13.63 -3.45
C LEU A 87 15.88 13.46 -4.59
N ASN A 88 16.35 12.89 -5.69
CA ASN A 88 15.55 12.64 -6.88
C ASN A 88 15.50 11.14 -7.18
N PHE A 89 14.36 10.67 -7.67
CA PHE A 89 14.15 9.25 -7.98
C PHE A 89 14.18 9.00 -9.48
N ARG A 90 15.09 8.13 -9.93
CA ARG A 90 15.27 7.81 -11.36
C ARG A 90 14.04 7.14 -11.98
N ILE A 91 13.28 6.40 -11.18
CA ILE A 91 12.10 5.65 -11.65
C ILE A 91 11.06 6.58 -12.31
N TYR A 92 11.01 7.83 -11.88
CA TYR A 92 10.08 8.83 -12.42
C TYR A 92 10.41 9.33 -13.82
N GLN A 93 11.65 9.16 -14.29
CA GLN A 93 12.01 9.43 -15.68
C GLN A 93 11.48 8.34 -16.63
N ARG A 94 11.33 7.12 -16.11
CA ARG A 94 10.79 5.97 -16.86
C ARG A 94 9.27 5.89 -16.76
N TYR A 95 8.72 6.18 -15.59
CA TYR A 95 7.30 6.15 -15.28
C TYR A 95 6.84 7.51 -14.73
N PRO A 96 6.43 8.44 -15.61
CA PRO A 96 6.02 9.79 -15.19
C PRO A 96 4.65 9.82 -14.51
N ASP A 97 3.80 8.81 -14.73
CA ASP A 97 2.53 8.67 -14.01
C ASP A 97 2.76 8.05 -12.63
N TYR A 98 2.77 8.91 -11.61
CA TYR A 98 3.04 8.55 -10.21
C TYR A 98 1.89 7.78 -9.53
N HIS A 99 0.71 7.74 -10.15
CA HIS A 99 -0.48 7.12 -9.57
C HIS A 99 -0.82 5.77 -10.18
N LYS A 100 -0.15 5.39 -11.28
CA LYS A 100 -0.33 4.10 -11.92
C LYS A 100 0.40 3.01 -11.17
N PHE A 101 -0.34 2.03 -10.65
CA PHE A 101 0.18 0.81 -10.04
C PHE A 101 -0.28 -0.41 -10.84
N TYR A 102 0.58 -1.42 -10.97
CA TYR A 102 0.31 -2.67 -11.68
C TYR A 102 0.01 -3.82 -10.72
N ARG A 103 0.44 -3.71 -9.46
CA ARG A 103 0.20 -4.68 -8.40
C ARG A 103 -0.59 -4.05 -7.26
N VAL A 104 -1.29 -4.91 -6.51
CA VAL A 104 -1.86 -4.52 -5.21
C VAL A 104 -0.74 -4.18 -4.22
N ARG A 105 -1.08 -3.50 -3.12
CA ARG A 105 -0.07 -3.15 -2.11
C ARG A 105 0.46 -4.42 -1.40
N PRO A 106 1.76 -4.48 -1.09
CA PRO A 106 2.33 -5.55 -0.29
C PRO A 106 1.65 -5.65 1.09
N TYR A 107 1.53 -6.85 1.64
CA TYR A 107 1.05 -7.13 2.98
C TYR A 107 1.78 -6.27 4.02
N GLY A 108 3.11 -6.23 3.92
CA GLY A 108 3.98 -5.48 4.83
C GLY A 108 3.79 -3.97 4.75
N TYR A 109 3.04 -3.43 3.78
CA TYR A 109 2.97 -1.99 3.53
C TYR A 109 2.57 -1.17 4.76
N SER A 110 1.57 -1.63 5.53
CA SER A 110 1.05 -0.86 6.66
C SER A 110 1.82 -1.11 7.97
N SER A 111 2.43 -2.28 8.13
CA SER A 111 3.00 -2.77 9.39
C SER A 111 4.52 -2.76 9.43
N TYR A 112 5.21 -2.93 8.30
CA TYR A 112 6.66 -3.03 8.26
C TYR A 112 7.32 -1.68 8.55
N ARG A 113 8.30 -1.66 9.47
CA ARG A 113 8.98 -0.44 9.93
C ARG A 113 10.49 -0.43 9.63
N GLY A 114 10.93 -1.36 8.80
CA GLY A 114 12.34 -1.54 8.48
C GLY A 114 13.10 -2.39 9.49
N GLY A 115 14.34 -2.74 9.15
CA GLY A 115 15.31 -3.36 10.05
C GLY A 115 15.77 -4.77 9.65
N HIS A 116 15.24 -5.36 8.57
CA HIS A 116 15.74 -6.64 8.06
C HIS A 116 17.19 -6.54 7.58
N ASN A 117 17.60 -5.39 7.05
CA ASN A 117 18.98 -5.09 6.68
C ASN A 117 19.99 -5.14 7.86
N ARG A 118 19.53 -5.07 9.12
CA ARG A 118 20.36 -5.18 10.33
C ARG A 118 20.64 -6.63 10.72
N ILE A 119 19.87 -7.57 10.19
CA ILE A 119 20.02 -8.99 10.45
C ILE A 119 20.93 -9.57 9.35
N SER A 120 22.06 -10.14 9.77
CA SER A 120 22.97 -10.80 8.84
C SER A 120 22.24 -11.95 8.14
N ARG A 121 22.38 -12.03 6.81
CA ARG A 121 21.83 -13.12 5.97
C ARG A 121 20.31 -13.32 5.99
N TYR A 122 19.52 -12.35 6.47
CA TYR A 122 18.06 -12.45 6.56
C TYR A 122 17.39 -13.01 5.29
N TYR A 123 17.73 -12.48 4.12
CA TYR A 123 17.17 -12.92 2.84
C TYR A 123 17.92 -14.11 2.21
N ALA A 124 19.17 -14.36 2.63
CA ALA A 124 19.98 -15.48 2.14
C ALA A 124 19.58 -16.82 2.78
N ASP A 125 19.15 -16.78 4.04
CA ASP A 125 18.80 -17.98 4.82
C ASP A 125 17.32 -18.38 4.63
N ARG A 126 16.52 -17.54 3.96
CA ARG A 126 15.16 -17.89 3.53
C ARG A 126 15.21 -18.75 2.28
N ARG A 127 14.63 -19.95 2.38
CA ARG A 127 14.32 -20.74 1.19
C ARG A 127 13.03 -20.19 0.59
N TRP A 128 13.13 -19.53 -0.56
CA TRP A 128 12.02 -19.09 -1.41
C TRP A 128 11.28 -20.29 -2.05
N SER A 129 10.91 -21.28 -1.23
CA SER A 129 10.16 -22.48 -1.58
C SER A 129 8.95 -22.64 -0.65
N HIS A 130 7.97 -23.44 -1.09
CA HIS A 130 6.61 -23.71 -0.57
C HIS A 130 6.27 -23.58 0.94
N ARG A 131 7.22 -23.50 1.88
CA ARG A 131 6.95 -23.25 3.31
C ARG A 131 6.69 -21.76 3.61
N GLU A 132 7.41 -20.83 2.99
CA GLU A 132 7.19 -19.39 3.18
C GLU A 132 5.81 -18.97 2.60
N MET A 133 5.42 -19.58 1.47
CA MET A 133 4.10 -19.40 0.85
C MET A 133 2.93 -19.67 1.81
N ARG A 134 3.07 -20.62 2.74
CA ARG A 134 2.03 -20.88 3.75
C ARG A 134 1.97 -19.78 4.83
N HIS A 135 3.09 -19.17 5.18
CA HIS A 135 3.11 -18.06 6.13
C HIS A 135 2.55 -16.79 5.49
N ILE A 136 2.99 -16.50 4.26
CA ILE A 136 2.52 -15.36 3.46
C ILE A 136 1.03 -15.51 3.14
N GLU A 137 0.57 -16.71 2.77
CA GLU A 137 -0.86 -16.96 2.55
C GLU A 137 -1.67 -16.84 3.85
N LYS A 138 -1.15 -17.29 4.99
CA LYS A 138 -1.81 -17.10 6.30
C LYS A 138 -1.94 -15.61 6.63
N MET A 139 -0.90 -14.82 6.37
CA MET A 139 -0.91 -13.37 6.54
C MET A 139 -1.87 -12.67 5.55
N ARG A 140 -1.88 -13.10 4.28
CA ARG A 140 -2.80 -12.64 3.22
C ARG A 140 -4.26 -12.86 3.62
N ARG A 141 -4.61 -14.06 4.08
CA ARG A 141 -5.96 -14.39 4.60
C ARG A 141 -6.33 -13.53 5.81
N HIS A 142 -5.39 -13.29 6.71
CA HIS A 142 -5.65 -12.44 7.88
C HIS A 142 -5.90 -10.97 7.48
N GLN A 143 -5.26 -10.50 6.41
CA GLN A 143 -5.46 -9.14 5.91
C GLN A 143 -6.75 -9.00 5.09
N GLU A 144 -7.11 -9.98 4.26
CA GLU A 144 -8.42 -10.05 3.61
C GLU A 144 -9.56 -10.03 4.63
N MET A 145 -9.41 -10.78 5.73
CA MET A 145 -10.35 -10.75 6.85
C MET A 145 -10.45 -9.35 7.46
N ARG A 146 -9.31 -8.68 7.72
CA ARG A 146 -9.30 -7.30 8.24
C ARG A 146 -9.92 -6.28 7.29
N TYR A 147 -9.69 -6.40 5.98
CA TYR A 147 -10.32 -5.55 4.98
C TYR A 147 -11.84 -5.77 4.93
N ARG A 148 -12.28 -7.04 4.90
CA ARG A 148 -13.71 -7.40 4.97
C ARG A 148 -14.36 -6.92 6.26
N ASP A 149 -13.68 -7.01 7.39
CA ASP A 149 -14.21 -6.52 8.67
C ASP A 149 -14.32 -4.99 8.68
N ARG A 150 -13.37 -4.29 8.05
CA ARG A 150 -13.44 -2.84 7.86
C ARG A 150 -14.61 -2.45 6.97
N GLU A 151 -14.77 -3.09 5.81
CA GLU A 151 -15.92 -2.90 4.92
C GLU A 151 -17.24 -3.21 5.62
N ARG A 152 -17.31 -4.29 6.40
CA ARG A 152 -18.50 -4.64 7.19
C ARG A 152 -18.83 -3.57 8.22
N ARG A 153 -17.82 -3.01 8.90
CA ARG A 153 -18.00 -1.91 9.85
C ARG A 153 -18.44 -0.63 9.15
N ASP A 154 -17.87 -0.32 8.01
CA ASP A 154 -18.23 0.85 7.22
C ASP A 154 -19.65 0.72 6.65
N MET A 155 -20.04 -0.47 6.17
CA MET A 155 -21.43 -0.77 5.78
C MET A 155 -22.40 -0.71 6.95
N ARG A 156 -22.02 -1.19 8.14
CA ARG A 156 -22.85 -1.05 9.36
C ARG A 156 -23.03 0.41 9.73
N ARG A 157 -21.96 1.21 9.70
CA ARG A 157 -22.03 2.66 9.92
C ARG A 157 -22.92 3.34 8.89
N PHE A 158 -22.79 2.99 7.61
CA PHE A 158 -23.64 3.53 6.54
C PHE A 158 -25.11 3.20 6.76
N ARG A 159 -25.44 1.95 7.13
CA ARG A 159 -26.82 1.55 7.49
C ARG A 159 -27.34 2.25 8.75
N GLU A 160 -26.49 2.45 9.76
CA GLU A 160 -26.85 3.21 10.96
C GLU A 160 -27.10 4.69 10.65
N PHE A 161 -26.33 5.28 9.74
CA PHE A 161 -26.60 6.62 9.21
C PHE A 161 -27.94 6.66 8.45
N GLU A 162 -28.19 5.73 7.52
CA GLU A 162 -29.49 5.65 6.81
C GLU A 162 -30.69 5.43 7.76
N HIS A 163 -30.52 4.62 8.82
CA HIS A 163 -31.55 4.40 9.82
C HIS A 163 -31.82 5.64 10.68
N ARG A 164 -30.80 6.48 10.94
CA ARG A 164 -30.98 7.76 11.64
C ARG A 164 -31.66 8.82 10.77
N ASP A 165 -31.38 8.82 9.46
CA ASP A 165 -32.04 9.72 8.50
C ASP A 165 -33.51 9.34 8.24
N ARG A 166 -33.86 8.05 8.22
CA ARG A 166 -35.27 7.62 8.14
C ARG A 166 -36.07 7.86 9.43
N GLY A 167 -35.40 8.05 10.56
CA GLY A 167 -36.03 8.29 11.87
C GLY A 167 -36.53 9.73 12.10
N HIS A 168 -36.24 10.68 11.20
CA HIS A 168 -36.61 12.10 11.35
C HIS A 168 -37.86 12.52 10.53
N HIS A 169 -38.56 11.57 9.89
CA HIS A 169 -39.79 11.85 9.13
C HIS A 169 -41.03 11.17 9.72
N HIS A 170 -41.31 11.35 11.02
CA HIS A 170 -42.66 11.16 11.55
C HIS A 170 -42.96 12.23 12.61
N GLY A 171 -43.14 13.47 12.12
CA GLY A 171 -43.67 14.59 12.89
C GLY A 171 -45.19 14.66 12.77
N HIS A 172 -45.84 14.40 13.89
CA HIS A 172 -47.27 14.49 14.20
C HIS A 172 -48.03 15.66 13.52
N PHE A 173 -49.14 15.33 12.86
CA PHE A 173 -50.30 16.23 12.75
C PHE A 173 -51.43 15.65 13.61
N ALA A 174 -51.79 16.39 14.67
CA ALA A 174 -52.84 16.04 15.62
C ALA A 174 -54.25 16.20 14.99
N PRO A 175 -55.25 15.41 15.43
CA PRO A 175 -56.64 15.64 15.03
C PRO A 175 -57.33 16.59 16.02
N GLY A 176 -58.05 17.58 15.49
CA GLY A 176 -59.09 18.29 16.23
C GLY A 176 -59.20 19.78 15.94
N ARG A 177 -60.21 20.16 15.15
CA ARG A 177 -61.30 21.07 15.56
C ARG A 177 -62.23 21.32 14.38
N ASP A 178 -63.48 20.94 14.56
CA ASP A 178 -64.63 21.38 13.78
C ASP A 178 -64.73 22.90 13.74
N TYR A 179 -64.99 23.44 12.55
CA TYR A 179 -65.82 24.62 12.38
C TYR A 179 -66.77 24.35 11.20
N ASP A 180 -68.03 24.14 11.57
CA ASP A 180 -69.18 24.17 10.67
C ASP A 180 -69.52 25.62 10.32
N HIS A 181 -69.73 25.90 9.04
CA HIS A 181 -70.60 26.98 8.60
C HIS A 181 -71.23 26.61 7.24
N ARG A 182 -72.34 25.87 7.29
CA ARG A 182 -73.48 26.10 6.38
C ARG A 182 -74.68 26.63 7.15
N SER A 183 -75.11 27.84 6.83
CA SER A 183 -76.51 28.24 6.62
C SER A 183 -76.56 29.75 6.36
N TRP A 184 -77.44 30.33 5.55
CA TRP A 184 -78.12 29.98 4.30
C TRP A 184 -78.52 31.35 3.71
N ARG A 185 -78.70 31.45 2.38
CA ARG A 185 -79.58 32.50 1.82
C ARG A 185 -81.02 32.11 2.10
N GLU A 186 -81.80 33.00 2.71
CA GLU A 186 -83.15 33.39 2.30
C GLU A 186 -83.56 34.70 2.98
N ARG A 187 -84.00 35.66 2.15
CA ARG A 187 -84.75 36.91 2.41
C ARG A 187 -84.17 37.99 3.33
#